data_AF-A0A804JDR2-F1
#
_entry.id   AF-A0A804JDR2-F1
#
_cell.length_a   1.000
_cell.length_b   1.000
_cell.length_c   1.000
_cell.angle_alpha   90.00
_cell.angle_beta   90.00
_cell.angle_gamma   90.00
#
_symmetry.space_group_name_H-M   'P 1'
#
loop_
_entity.id
_entity.type
_entity.pdbx_description
1 polymer ?
#
loop_
_entity_poly.entity_id
_entity_poly.type
_entity_poly.pdbx_seq_one_letter_code
_entity_poly.pdbx_strand_id
1 'polypeptide(L)'
;MGRGRVELKRIENKINRQVTFAKRRNGLLKKAEENMLRTLERYQKCNYGAPETNIISRETQSSQQEYLKLKARVDGLQRSQRNLLGEDLGPLNIKELEQLERQLDASLRQIRSTRTQYMLDQLGDLQRREQMLCEANKSLKIRLEESSDADQQQLWDPNTHAVAYGRQQPQPQGDGFFQSIDCEPTLQIGYHPDQMAIAAAAAAAAPGPSYMPGWLA
;
A
#
# COMPACT_ATOMS: atom_id res chain seq x y z
N MET A 1 -60.10 7.46 -45.75
CA MET A 1 -60.22 6.05 -45.32
C MET A 1 -58.88 5.58 -44.75
N GLY A 2 -58.73 5.60 -43.42
CA GLY A 2 -57.51 5.15 -42.74
C GLY A 2 -57.36 3.63 -42.81
N ARG A 3 -56.19 3.14 -43.21
CA ARG A 3 -55.88 1.70 -43.19
C ARG A 3 -55.59 1.27 -41.76
N GLY A 4 -56.22 0.19 -41.30
CA GLY A 4 -55.93 -0.41 -39.98
C GLY A 4 -54.48 -0.85 -39.84
N ARG A 5 -53.99 -0.98 -38.61
CA ARG A 5 -52.67 -1.55 -38.33
C ARG A 5 -52.62 -3.00 -38.84
N VAL A 6 -51.51 -3.37 -39.46
CA VAL A 6 -51.27 -4.72 -39.99
C VAL A 6 -50.08 -5.31 -39.24
N GLU A 7 -50.15 -6.58 -38.86
CA GLU A 7 -49.03 -7.30 -38.24
C GLU A 7 -47.82 -7.38 -39.20
N LEU A 8 -46.60 -7.33 -38.65
CA LEU A 8 -45.36 -7.53 -39.40
C LEU A 8 -45.12 -9.03 -39.65
N LYS A 9 -45.92 -9.62 -40.54
CA LYS A 9 -45.80 -11.00 -41.02
C LYS A 9 -45.93 -11.03 -42.55
N ARG A 10 -45.58 -12.17 -43.15
CA ARG A 10 -45.72 -12.37 -44.60
C ARG A 10 -47.20 -12.24 -45.02
N ILE A 11 -47.46 -11.47 -46.06
CA ILE A 11 -48.80 -11.37 -46.66
C ILE A 11 -49.02 -12.60 -47.55
N GLU A 12 -49.93 -13.49 -47.18
CA GLU A 12 -50.11 -14.76 -47.91
C GLU A 12 -50.74 -14.57 -49.29
N ASN A 13 -51.77 -13.72 -49.40
CA ASN A 13 -52.41 -13.41 -50.67
C ASN A 13 -51.40 -12.77 -51.65
N LYS A 14 -51.15 -13.45 -52.78
CA LYS A 14 -50.14 -13.09 -53.79
C LYS A 14 -50.36 -11.70 -54.37
N ILE A 15 -51.61 -11.35 -54.71
CA ILE A 15 -51.96 -10.07 -55.33
C ILE A 15 -51.74 -8.94 -54.31
N ASN A 16 -52.26 -9.10 -53.08
CA ASN A 16 -52.10 -8.10 -52.01
C ASN A 16 -50.62 -7.90 -51.63
N ARG A 17 -49.83 -8.98 -51.63
CA ARG A 17 -48.39 -8.93 -51.39
C ARG A 17 -47.67 -8.13 -52.46
N GLN A 18 -47.96 -8.38 -53.75
CA GLN A 18 -47.36 -7.65 -54.87
C GLN A 18 -47.70 -6.15 -54.82
N VAL A 19 -48.98 -5.81 -54.62
CA VAL A 19 -49.41 -4.41 -54.52
C VAL A 19 -48.76 -3.71 -53.33
N THR A 20 -48.68 -4.38 -52.17
CA THR A 20 -48.05 -3.82 -50.97
C THR A 20 -46.54 -3.65 -51.14
N PHE A 21 -45.87 -4.63 -51.75
CA PHE A 21 -44.44 -4.55 -52.05
C PHE A 21 -44.16 -3.34 -52.95
N ALA A 22 -44.86 -3.21 -54.07
CA ALA A 22 -44.67 -2.09 -55.00
C ALA A 22 -44.88 -0.75 -54.28
N LYS A 23 -45.95 -0.62 -53.49
CA LYS A 23 -46.24 0.62 -52.76
C LYS A 23 -45.21 0.94 -51.67
N ARG A 24 -44.82 -0.04 -50.84
CA ARG A 24 -43.83 0.15 -49.76
C ARG A 24 -42.43 0.40 -50.31
N ARG A 25 -42.02 -0.35 -51.35
CA ARG A 25 -40.74 -0.15 -52.04
C ARG A 25 -40.64 1.27 -52.57
N ASN A 26 -41.66 1.75 -53.28
CA ASN A 26 -41.65 3.10 -53.81
C ASN A 26 -41.63 4.16 -52.70
N GLY A 27 -42.34 3.94 -51.58
CA GLY A 27 -42.28 4.83 -50.42
C GLY A 27 -40.91 4.85 -49.73
N LEU A 28 -40.29 3.68 -49.57
CA LEU A 28 -38.94 3.56 -49.00
C LEU A 28 -37.90 4.21 -49.90
N LEU A 29 -37.95 4.00 -51.22
CA LEU A 29 -37.03 4.64 -52.17
C LEU A 29 -37.15 6.15 -52.15
N LYS A 30 -38.37 6.71 -52.18
CA LYS A 30 -38.57 8.15 -52.02
C LYS A 30 -37.97 8.68 -50.72
N LYS A 31 -38.18 7.96 -49.61
CA LYS A 31 -37.65 8.40 -48.32
C LYS A 31 -36.14 8.27 -48.21
N ALA A 32 -35.57 7.27 -48.87
CA ALA A 32 -34.14 7.12 -49.02
C ALA A 32 -33.58 8.29 -49.85
N GLU A 33 -34.13 8.58 -51.02
CA GLU A 33 -33.71 9.72 -51.86
C GLU A 33 -33.71 11.06 -51.10
N GLU A 34 -34.77 11.33 -50.31
CA GLU A 34 -34.87 12.55 -49.50
C GLU A 34 -33.77 12.70 -48.42
N ASN A 35 -33.32 11.58 -47.83
CA ASN A 35 -32.47 11.60 -46.63
C ASN A 35 -31.07 11.03 -46.85
N MET A 36 -30.83 10.31 -47.94
CA MET A 36 -29.60 9.56 -48.18
C MET A 36 -28.41 10.51 -48.26
N LEU A 37 -28.55 11.63 -48.98
CA LEU A 37 -27.52 12.68 -49.04
C LEU A 37 -27.16 13.21 -47.64
N ARG A 38 -28.15 13.60 -46.83
CA ARG A 38 -27.92 14.08 -45.46
C ARG A 38 -27.32 13.03 -44.53
N THR A 39 -27.76 11.77 -44.69
CA THR A 39 -27.27 10.64 -43.90
C THR A 39 -25.81 10.32 -44.25
N LEU A 40 -25.48 10.32 -45.55
CA LEU A 40 -24.12 10.13 -46.05
C LEU A 40 -23.22 11.29 -45.62
N GLU A 41 -23.68 12.54 -45.71
CA GLU A 41 -22.93 13.71 -45.25
C GLU A 41 -22.62 13.63 -43.75
N ARG A 42 -23.60 13.23 -42.93
CA ARG A 42 -23.39 13.02 -41.48
C ARG A 42 -22.38 11.90 -41.22
N TYR A 43 -22.48 10.78 -41.94
CA TYR A 43 -21.58 9.64 -41.77
C TYR A 43 -20.14 9.98 -42.21
N GLN A 44 -19.99 10.75 -43.27
CA GLN A 44 -18.70 11.23 -43.76
C GLN A 44 -18.04 12.17 -42.75
N LYS A 45 -18.79 13.12 -42.17
CA LYS A 45 -18.28 14.01 -41.09
C LYS A 45 -17.81 13.25 -39.86
N CYS A 46 -18.47 12.14 -39.52
CA CYS A 46 -18.14 11.36 -38.32
C CYS A 46 -17.04 10.29 -38.53
N ASN A 47 -16.82 9.80 -39.75
CA ASN A 47 -15.94 8.65 -39.99
C ASN A 47 -14.82 8.88 -41.03
N TYR A 48 -14.90 9.94 -41.85
CA TYR A 48 -13.95 10.25 -42.92
C TYR A 48 -13.45 11.70 -42.95
N GLY A 49 -14.01 12.59 -42.13
CA GLY A 49 -13.34 13.85 -41.84
C GLY A 49 -12.05 13.48 -41.12
N ALA A 50 -10.89 13.92 -41.64
CA ALA A 50 -9.71 14.02 -40.80
C ALA A 50 -10.18 14.69 -39.50
N PRO A 51 -9.94 14.10 -38.32
CA PRO A 51 -10.39 14.68 -37.06
C PRO A 51 -10.01 16.15 -37.13
N GLU A 52 -11.03 17.03 -37.16
CA GLU A 52 -10.88 18.44 -37.54
C GLU A 52 -9.58 18.91 -36.90
N THR A 53 -8.57 19.29 -37.69
CA THR A 53 -7.21 19.53 -37.16
C THR A 53 -7.27 20.50 -35.97
N ASN A 54 -8.28 21.35 -35.96
CA ASN A 54 -8.71 22.23 -34.89
C ASN A 54 -9.04 21.52 -33.54
N ILE A 55 -9.79 20.42 -33.54
CA ILE A 55 -10.17 19.65 -32.34
C ILE A 55 -8.95 18.95 -31.74
N ILE A 56 -8.14 18.24 -32.54
CA ILE A 56 -6.90 17.60 -32.04
C ILE A 56 -5.92 18.67 -31.56
N SER A 57 -5.76 19.76 -32.30
CA SER A 57 -4.88 20.87 -31.87
C SER A 57 -5.36 21.48 -30.56
N ARG A 58 -6.68 21.65 -30.37
CA ARG A 58 -7.26 22.18 -29.14
C ARG A 58 -7.11 21.21 -27.97
N GLU A 59 -7.33 19.92 -28.16
CA GLU A 59 -7.12 18.90 -27.14
C GLU A 59 -5.65 18.75 -26.76
N THR A 60 -4.76 18.79 -27.76
CA THR A 60 -3.29 18.76 -27.55
C THR A 60 -2.83 20.00 -26.82
N GLN A 61 -3.30 21.20 -27.20
CA GLN A 61 -3.00 22.44 -26.51
C GLN A 61 -3.56 22.45 -25.08
N SER A 62 -4.78 21.96 -24.88
CA SER A 62 -5.39 21.81 -23.56
C SER A 62 -4.55 20.87 -22.68
N SER A 63 -4.17 19.71 -23.20
CA SER A 63 -3.31 18.75 -22.50
C SER A 63 -1.94 19.34 -22.15
N GLN A 64 -1.30 20.06 -23.07
CA GLN A 64 -0.05 20.77 -22.82
C GLN A 64 -0.20 21.84 -21.73
N GLN A 65 -1.30 22.60 -21.73
CA GLN A 65 -1.57 23.59 -20.70
C GLN A 65 -1.76 22.94 -19.32
N GLU A 66 -2.52 21.84 -19.24
CA GLU A 66 -2.69 21.07 -18.00
C GLU A 66 -1.35 20.50 -17.50
N TYR A 67 -0.51 20.01 -18.42
CA TYR A 67 0.84 19.57 -18.10
C TYR A 67 1.68 20.71 -17.52
N LEU A 68 1.67 21.90 -18.12
CA LEU A 68 2.42 23.06 -17.62
C LEU A 68 1.93 23.51 -16.24
N LYS A 69 0.62 23.50 -16.00
CA LYS A 69 0.05 23.77 -14.67
C LYS A 69 0.53 22.76 -13.64
N LEU A 70 0.50 21.47 -13.99
CA LEU A 70 0.97 20.40 -13.12
C LEU A 70 2.48 20.54 -12.85
N LYS A 71 3.27 20.82 -13.88
CA LYS A 71 4.71 21.03 -13.76
C LYS A 71 5.03 22.20 -12.84
N ALA A 72 4.34 23.33 -12.98
CA ALA A 72 4.51 24.47 -12.08
C ALA A 72 4.17 24.12 -10.62
N ARG A 73 3.16 23.28 -10.40
CA ARG A 73 2.79 22.79 -9.06
C ARG A 73 3.86 21.86 -8.48
N VAL A 74 4.42 20.95 -9.28
CA VAL A 74 5.53 20.09 -8.86
C VAL A 74 6.75 20.92 -8.51
N ASP A 75 7.11 21.91 -9.34
CA ASP A 75 8.26 22.79 -9.09
C ASP A 75 8.05 23.67 -7.84
N GLY A 76 6.80 24.07 -7.56
CA GLY A 76 6.42 24.73 -6.31
C GLY A 76 6.57 23.82 -5.09
N LEU A 77 6.07 22.57 -5.18
CA LEU A 77 6.18 21.58 -4.12
C LEU A 77 7.64 21.20 -3.83
N GLN A 78 8.45 20.98 -4.86
CA GLN A 78 9.85 20.63 -4.72
C GLN A 78 10.68 21.78 -4.13
N ARG A 79 10.36 23.03 -4.47
CA ARG A 79 10.93 24.20 -3.78
C ARG A 79 10.53 24.24 -2.30
N SER A 80 9.27 24.03 -1.98
CA SER A 80 8.79 23.99 -0.59
C SER A 80 9.49 22.88 0.21
N GLN A 81 9.68 21.70 -0.37
CA GLN A 81 10.41 20.60 0.25
C GLN A 81 11.86 20.99 0.57
N ARG A 82 12.58 21.59 -0.39
CA ARG A 82 13.95 22.08 -0.16
C ARG A 82 14.00 23.09 0.98
N ASN A 83 13.07 24.05 1.01
CA ASN A 83 12.98 25.02 2.10
C ASN A 83 12.77 24.33 3.45
N LEU A 84 11.86 23.35 3.55
CA LEU A 84 11.63 22.57 4.77
C LEU A 84 12.86 21.77 5.22
N LEU A 85 13.74 21.41 4.29
CA LEU A 85 15.04 20.76 4.55
C LEU A 85 16.16 21.77 4.86
N GLY A 86 15.87 23.07 4.84
CA GLY A 86 16.85 24.13 5.09
C GLY A 86 17.69 24.52 3.86
N GLU A 87 17.30 24.05 2.68
CA GLU A 87 17.96 24.36 1.40
C GLU A 87 17.28 25.56 0.70
N ASP A 88 18.03 26.26 -0.17
CA ASP A 88 17.52 27.33 -1.05
C ASP A 88 16.70 28.43 -0.35
N LEU A 89 17.08 28.81 0.87
CA LEU A 89 16.36 29.81 1.67
C LEU A 89 16.59 31.26 1.20
N GLY A 90 17.59 31.51 0.36
CA GLY A 90 17.97 32.86 -0.08
C GLY A 90 16.85 33.72 -0.70
N PRO A 91 15.91 33.16 -1.48
CA PRO A 91 14.77 33.90 -2.02
C PRO A 91 13.66 34.23 -1.00
N LEU A 92 13.68 33.65 0.21
CA LEU A 92 12.65 33.89 1.22
C LEU A 92 12.93 35.20 1.96
N ASN A 93 11.87 35.96 2.22
CA ASN A 93 11.97 37.12 3.09
C ASN A 93 11.89 36.72 4.58
N ILE A 94 12.18 37.67 5.47
CA ILE A 94 12.24 37.44 6.92
C ILE A 94 10.92 36.85 7.46
N LYS A 95 9.77 37.37 7.02
CA LYS A 95 8.46 36.87 7.49
C LYS A 95 8.18 35.44 7.06
N GLU A 96 8.58 35.11 5.83
CA GLU A 96 8.46 33.74 5.29
C GLU A 96 9.38 32.77 6.04
N LEU A 97 10.59 33.22 6.39
CA LEU A 97 11.54 32.43 7.18
C LEU A 97 11.06 32.20 8.61
N GLU A 98 10.55 33.24 9.29
CA GLU A 98 9.92 33.12 10.61
C GLU A 98 8.68 32.23 10.59
N GLN A 99 7.93 32.21 9.49
CA GLN A 99 6.80 31.29 9.32
C GLN A 99 7.29 29.85 9.18
N LEU A 100 8.32 29.62 8.37
CA LEU A 100 8.91 28.30 8.14
C LEU A 100 9.50 27.73 9.44
N GLU A 101 10.23 28.54 10.20
CA GLU A 101 10.78 28.17 11.50
C GLU A 101 9.66 27.75 12.47
N ARG A 102 8.62 28.57 12.62
CA ARG A 102 7.47 28.23 13.48
C ARG A 102 6.77 26.95 13.05
N GLN A 103 6.67 26.69 11.74
CA GLN A 103 6.08 25.46 11.20
C GLN A 103 6.94 24.23 11.53
N LEU A 104 8.25 24.32 11.35
CA LEU A 104 9.19 23.25 11.69
C LEU A 104 9.20 22.97 13.19
N ASP A 105 9.23 24.00 14.02
CA ASP A 105 9.18 23.86 15.48
C ASP A 105 7.89 23.23 15.99
N ALA A 106 6.74 23.62 15.42
CA ALA A 106 5.45 23.04 15.78
C ALA A 106 5.40 21.55 15.41
N SER A 107 5.79 21.20 14.17
CA SER A 107 5.77 19.82 13.69
C SER A 107 6.79 18.94 14.42
N LEU A 108 8.00 19.44 14.70
CA LEU A 108 9.01 18.72 15.46
C LEU A 108 8.57 18.44 16.90
N ARG A 109 7.95 19.43 17.56
CA ARG A 109 7.35 19.24 18.90
C ARG A 109 6.26 18.16 18.86
N GLN A 110 5.40 18.17 17.84
CA GLN A 110 4.36 17.16 17.67
C GLN A 110 4.96 15.76 17.46
N ILE A 111 5.93 15.61 16.53
CA ILE A 111 6.59 14.33 16.26
C ILE A 111 7.24 13.76 17.52
N ARG A 112 7.97 14.60 18.27
CA ARG A 112 8.60 14.19 19.53
C ARG A 112 7.56 13.75 20.56
N SER A 113 6.50 14.54 20.74
CA SER A 113 5.40 14.21 21.66
C SER A 113 4.74 12.88 21.30
N THR A 114 4.36 12.69 20.04
CA THR A 114 3.74 11.44 19.56
C THR A 114 4.68 10.24 19.73
N ARG A 115 5.97 10.40 19.42
CA ARG A 115 6.95 9.31 19.57
C ARG A 115 7.15 8.93 21.03
N THR A 116 7.28 9.91 21.92
CA THR A 116 7.41 9.67 23.36
C THR A 116 6.15 9.02 23.92
N GLN A 117 4.97 9.52 23.55
CA GLN A 117 3.70 8.92 23.98
C GLN A 117 3.61 7.45 23.57
N TYR A 118 3.93 7.15 22.30
CA TYR A 118 3.94 5.77 21.81
C TYR A 118 4.90 4.87 22.61
N MET A 119 6.11 5.34 22.92
CA MET A 119 7.07 4.57 23.73
C MET A 119 6.56 4.34 25.15
N LEU A 120 5.92 5.32 25.77
CA LEU A 120 5.33 5.19 27.10
C LEU A 120 4.17 4.19 27.11
N ASP A 121 3.31 4.23 26.09
CA ASP A 121 2.20 3.30 25.94
C ASP A 121 2.72 1.86 25.78
N GLN A 122 3.74 1.66 24.95
CA GLN A 122 4.40 0.34 24.79
C GLN A 122 5.03 -0.16 26.09
N LEU A 123 5.71 0.72 26.82
CA LEU A 123 6.30 0.37 28.11
C LEU A 123 5.20 -0.05 29.10
N GLY A 124 4.11 0.69 29.17
CA GLY A 124 2.96 0.37 30.03
C GLY A 124 2.29 -0.95 29.65
N ASP A 125 2.15 -1.26 28.36
CA ASP A 125 1.63 -2.53 27.87
C ASP A 125 2.52 -3.71 28.29
N LEU A 126 3.84 -3.57 28.15
CA LEU A 126 4.80 -4.60 28.53
C LEU A 126 4.82 -4.82 30.05
N GLN A 127 4.83 -3.76 30.84
CA GLN A 127 4.78 -3.86 32.31
C GLN A 127 3.50 -4.55 32.80
N ARG A 128 2.34 -4.27 32.18
CA ARG A 128 1.09 -4.99 32.49
C ARG A 128 1.18 -6.47 32.15
N ARG A 129 1.78 -6.82 31.01
CA ARG A 129 2.00 -8.23 30.62
C ARG A 129 2.95 -8.94 31.58
N GLU A 130 4.05 -8.29 31.96
CA GLU A 130 5.01 -8.80 32.94
C GLU A 130 4.30 -9.12 34.27
N GLN A 131 3.52 -8.18 34.80
CA GLN A 131 2.76 -8.37 36.04
C GLN A 131 1.82 -9.59 35.96
N MET A 132 1.02 -9.69 34.89
CA MET A 132 0.13 -10.84 34.68
C MET A 132 0.88 -12.17 34.62
N LEU A 133 2.02 -12.22 33.91
CA LEU A 133 2.84 -13.43 33.83
C LEU A 133 3.49 -13.79 35.16
N CYS A 134 3.96 -12.79 35.92
CA CYS A 134 4.50 -13.00 37.26
C CYS A 134 3.45 -13.56 38.21
N GLU A 135 2.22 -13.03 38.20
CA GLU A 135 1.10 -13.52 39.01
C GLU A 135 0.69 -14.95 38.61
N ALA A 136 0.60 -15.23 37.31
CA ALA A 136 0.31 -16.57 36.81
C ALA A 136 1.41 -17.56 37.23
N ASN A 137 2.69 -17.21 37.07
CA ASN A 137 3.81 -18.05 37.46
C ASN A 137 3.88 -18.29 38.97
N LYS A 138 3.62 -17.26 39.80
CA LYS A 138 3.49 -17.42 41.27
C LYS A 138 2.39 -18.42 41.61
N SER A 139 1.23 -18.29 40.97
CA SER A 139 0.09 -19.20 41.20
C SER A 139 0.42 -20.63 40.79
N LEU A 140 1.10 -20.83 39.66
CA LEU A 140 1.54 -22.14 39.19
C LEU A 140 2.56 -22.76 40.13
N LYS A 141 3.51 -21.97 40.65
CA LYS A 141 4.52 -22.44 41.59
C LYS A 141 3.90 -22.95 42.89
N ILE A 142 2.94 -22.21 43.45
CA ILE A 142 2.18 -22.64 44.64
C ILE A 142 1.48 -23.98 44.37
N ARG A 143 0.76 -24.11 43.25
CA ARG A 143 0.07 -25.37 42.91
C ARG A 143 1.02 -26.54 42.70
N LEU A 144 2.21 -26.29 42.15
CA LEU A 144 3.22 -27.32 41.95
C LEU A 144 3.75 -27.83 43.29
N GLU A 145 4.05 -26.90 44.21
CA GLU A 145 4.47 -27.21 45.59
C GLU A 145 3.37 -28.01 46.32
N GLU A 146 2.10 -27.58 46.24
CA GLU A 146 0.95 -28.30 46.82
C GLU A 146 0.78 -29.71 46.23
N SER A 147 0.96 -29.88 44.91
CA SER A 147 0.89 -31.19 44.26
C SER A 147 2.08 -32.09 44.60
N SER A 148 3.28 -31.52 44.76
CA SER A 148 4.49 -32.23 45.18
C SER A 148 4.39 -32.70 46.63
N ASP A 149 3.83 -31.89 47.52
CA ASP A 149 3.60 -32.25 48.91
C ASP A 149 2.50 -33.32 49.04
N ALA A 150 1.47 -33.28 48.19
CA ALA A 150 0.44 -34.32 48.12
C ALA A 150 0.99 -35.67 47.59
N ASP A 151 1.82 -35.66 46.55
CA ASP A 151 2.52 -36.85 46.05
C ASP A 151 3.53 -37.40 47.06
N GLN A 152 4.21 -36.51 47.79
CA GLN A 152 5.12 -36.89 48.87
C GLN A 152 4.37 -37.39 50.11
N GLN A 153 3.10 -37.02 50.33
CA GLN A 153 2.24 -37.64 51.35
C GLN A 153 1.67 -38.99 50.90
N GLN A 154 1.43 -39.22 49.60
CA GLN A 154 0.99 -40.53 49.07
C GLN A 154 2.13 -41.58 49.01
N LEU A 155 3.39 -41.16 48.90
CA LEU A 155 4.53 -42.10 48.83
C LEU A 155 4.90 -42.74 50.19
N TRP A 156 4.31 -42.31 51.30
CA TRP A 156 4.58 -42.82 52.65
C TRP A 156 3.44 -43.64 53.26
N ASP A 157 2.64 -44.32 52.43
CA ASP A 157 1.76 -45.38 52.92
C ASP A 157 2.64 -46.58 53.39
N PRO A 158 2.73 -46.92 54.70
CA PRO A 158 3.76 -47.82 55.22
C PRO A 158 3.52 -49.31 54.93
N ASN A 159 2.71 -49.66 53.93
CA ASN A 159 2.36 -51.04 53.69
C ASN A 159 2.18 -51.38 52.21
N THR A 160 3.30 -51.58 51.51
CA THR A 160 3.39 -52.55 50.41
C THR A 160 4.87 -52.85 50.15
N HIS A 161 5.31 -54.01 50.63
CA HIS A 161 6.59 -54.59 50.26
C HIS A 161 6.65 -54.79 48.73
N ALA A 162 7.64 -54.21 48.05
CA ALA A 162 8.65 -54.96 47.29
C ALA A 162 9.52 -54.07 46.37
N VAL A 163 10.81 -54.37 46.44
CA VAL A 163 11.89 -54.16 45.45
C VAL A 163 12.63 -52.81 45.39
N ALA A 164 13.86 -52.89 45.90
CA ALA A 164 15.11 -52.18 45.57
C ALA A 164 15.15 -51.53 44.15
N TYR A 165 15.85 -50.42 43.90
CA TYR A 165 17.28 -50.19 44.18
C TYR A 165 17.63 -48.71 44.30
N GLY A 166 18.61 -48.40 45.16
CA GLY A 166 19.69 -47.47 44.81
C GLY A 166 19.47 -45.97 45.02
N ARG A 167 19.45 -45.52 46.28
CA ARG A 167 19.75 -44.11 46.62
C ARG A 167 21.27 -43.91 46.51
N GLN A 168 21.76 -43.29 45.43
CA GLN A 168 23.14 -42.77 45.40
C GLN A 168 23.20 -41.40 46.09
N GLN A 169 24.20 -41.26 46.97
CA GLN A 169 24.62 -40.01 47.61
C GLN A 169 25.10 -38.97 46.58
N PRO A 170 25.07 -37.66 46.89
CA PRO A 170 25.63 -36.65 46.01
C PRO A 170 27.17 -36.61 46.15
N GLN A 171 27.88 -36.85 45.06
CA GLN A 171 29.33 -36.65 44.97
C GLN A 171 29.60 -35.32 44.23
N PRO A 172 30.48 -34.43 44.73
CA PRO A 172 30.74 -33.12 44.14
C PRO A 172 31.94 -33.17 43.21
N GLN A 173 31.74 -33.45 41.92
CA GLN A 173 32.74 -33.30 40.84
C GLN A 173 31.94 -33.01 39.57
N GLY A 174 31.97 -31.82 38.98
CA GLY A 174 33.05 -31.38 38.10
C GLY A 174 32.52 -31.37 36.66
N ASP A 175 32.59 -30.21 36.01
CA ASP A 175 32.38 -29.95 34.58
C ASP A 175 30.97 -30.01 33.97
N GLY A 176 30.44 -28.81 33.74
CA GLY A 176 30.20 -28.38 32.36
C GLY A 176 28.76 -28.47 31.85
N PHE A 177 27.83 -27.69 32.39
CA PHE A 177 26.69 -27.17 31.61
C PHE A 177 25.91 -26.05 32.32
N PHE A 178 26.53 -24.88 32.52
CA PHE A 178 25.76 -23.65 32.73
C PHE A 178 26.59 -22.46 32.28
N GLN A 179 26.23 -21.87 31.14
CA GLN A 179 26.77 -20.58 30.74
C GLN A 179 26.00 -19.52 31.55
N SER A 180 26.65 -18.93 32.55
CA SER A 180 26.16 -17.68 33.15
C SER A 180 25.99 -16.68 32.02
N ILE A 181 24.77 -16.20 31.82
CA ILE A 181 24.51 -15.06 30.96
C ILE A 181 25.01 -13.85 31.75
N ASP A 182 26.24 -13.41 31.46
CA ASP A 182 26.71 -12.11 31.87
C ASP A 182 25.84 -11.06 31.16
N CYS A 183 25.07 -10.32 31.94
CA CYS A 183 24.34 -9.16 31.47
C CYS A 183 25.34 -8.09 31.03
N GLU A 184 25.69 -8.05 29.74
CA GLU A 184 26.37 -6.92 29.12
C GLU A 184 25.44 -5.69 29.13
N PRO A 185 25.77 -4.59 29.84
CA PRO A 185 24.98 -3.38 29.83
C PRO A 185 25.38 -2.52 28.63
N THR A 186 25.01 -2.94 27.42
CA THR A 186 25.48 -2.23 26.21
C THR A 186 24.35 -1.40 25.61
N LEU A 187 24.19 -0.19 26.18
CA LEU A 187 23.58 0.96 25.51
C LEU A 187 24.43 1.33 24.27
N GLN A 188 24.14 0.75 23.10
CA GLN A 188 24.60 1.30 21.81
C GLN A 188 23.55 2.27 21.25
N ILE A 189 23.52 3.47 21.83
CA ILE A 189 23.08 4.67 21.14
C ILE A 189 24.36 5.32 20.62
N GLY A 190 24.67 5.16 19.34
CA GLY A 190 25.86 5.75 18.75
C GLY A 190 26.03 5.40 17.28
N TYR A 191 26.07 6.45 16.46
CA TYR A 191 26.37 6.49 15.04
C TYR A 191 27.52 5.57 14.61
N HIS A 192 27.36 4.88 13.47
CA HIS A 192 28.46 4.27 12.73
C HIS A 192 29.09 5.33 11.81
N PRO A 193 30.39 5.63 11.89
CA PRO A 193 31.06 6.50 10.94
C PRO A 193 31.58 5.73 9.72
N ASP A 194 31.49 6.41 8.57
CA ASP A 194 32.31 6.43 7.35
C ASP A 194 32.81 5.16 6.64
N GLN A 195 32.49 5.08 5.34
CA GLN A 195 33.52 5.14 4.27
C GLN A 195 32.88 5.35 2.88
N MET A 196 32.86 6.60 2.41
CA MET A 196 32.82 6.93 0.99
C MET A 196 34.20 7.41 0.52
N ALA A 197 34.51 7.05 -0.73
CA ALA A 197 35.61 7.49 -1.58
C ALA A 197 36.98 6.83 -1.37
N ILE A 198 37.36 5.95 -2.32
CA ILE A 198 38.40 6.18 -3.34
C ILE A 198 38.35 4.99 -4.33
N ALA A 199 37.98 5.25 -5.59
CA ALA A 199 38.54 4.62 -6.80
C ALA A 199 37.78 5.12 -8.05
N ALA A 200 38.08 6.35 -8.45
CA ALA A 200 37.96 6.73 -9.84
C ALA A 200 39.27 6.37 -10.56
N ALA A 201 39.25 5.35 -11.43
CA ALA A 201 39.99 5.25 -12.70
C ALA A 201 40.08 3.80 -13.21
N ALA A 202 39.80 3.64 -14.50
CA ALA A 202 39.88 2.42 -15.34
C ALA A 202 38.70 1.43 -15.16
N ALA A 203 37.98 0.97 -16.18
CA ALA A 203 38.21 0.98 -17.62
C ALA A 203 36.87 0.93 -18.38
N ALA A 204 36.89 1.50 -19.59
CA ALA A 204 35.82 1.50 -20.57
C ALA A 204 35.52 0.09 -21.11
N ALA A 205 34.23 -0.24 -21.33
CA ALA A 205 33.68 -0.77 -22.60
C ALA A 205 32.23 -1.31 -22.46
N ALA A 206 31.29 -0.63 -23.15
CA ALA A 206 30.11 -1.14 -23.84
C ALA A 206 28.89 -1.78 -23.08
N PRO A 207 27.68 -1.78 -23.68
CA PRO A 207 26.39 -1.62 -22.97
C PRO A 207 25.44 -2.84 -23.06
N GLY A 208 24.51 -2.98 -22.09
CA GLY A 208 23.39 -3.93 -22.11
C GLY A 208 22.62 -4.00 -20.77
N PRO A 209 21.33 -4.38 -20.73
CA PRO A 209 20.30 -3.56 -20.07
C PRO A 209 19.78 -4.06 -18.71
N SER A 210 19.24 -3.10 -17.95
CA SER A 210 18.05 -3.18 -17.08
C SER A 210 17.92 -4.30 -16.05
N TYR A 211 18.26 -3.99 -14.79
CA TYR A 211 17.58 -4.55 -13.63
C TYR A 211 17.33 -3.46 -12.59
N MET A 212 16.06 -3.15 -12.35
CA MET A 212 15.58 -2.30 -11.25
C MET A 212 15.41 -3.16 -9.98
N PRO A 213 15.79 -2.70 -8.77
CA PRO A 213 15.61 -3.47 -7.54
C PRO A 213 14.15 -3.57 -7.10
N GLY A 214 13.69 -4.79 -6.84
CA GLY A 214 12.30 -5.12 -6.48
C GLY A 214 11.94 -4.83 -5.04
N TRP A 215 11.49 -3.60 -4.77
CA TRP A 215 10.73 -3.27 -3.56
C TRP A 215 9.53 -2.40 -3.95
N LEU A 216 8.62 -2.99 -4.74
CA LEU A 216 7.24 -2.56 -4.92
C LEU A 216 6.47 -3.65 -5.69
N ALA A 217 6.22 -4.76 -5.00
CA ALA A 217 5.16 -5.73 -5.32
C ALA A 217 4.54 -6.18 -4.00
#